data_AF-A0A7Y4RG86-F1
#
_entry.id   AF-A0A7Y4RG86-F1
#
_cell.length_a   1.000
_cell.length_b   1.000
_cell.length_c   1.000
_cell.angle_alpha   90.00
_cell.angle_beta   90.00
_cell.angle_gamma   90.00
#
_symmetry.space_group_name_H-M   'P 1'
#
loop_
_entity.id
_entity.type
_entity.pdbx_description
1 polymer ?
#
loop_
_entity_poly.entity_id
_entity_poly.type
_entity_poly.pdbx_seq_one_letter_code
_entity_poly.pdbx_strand_id
1 'polypeptide(L)'
;MPTSIDPEPAENEFECANCGAYFHYELTRCPSCGVNLYEPEDETESPSPRGEGMFSKLKDAFHRIFNKPYSANDIFGDALDASILYNDLLLKVGGDRAVADRLIEFEQTAAPKSTRRRWIQSAIQRWEHDNLGNQV
;
A
#
# COMPACT_ATOMS: atom_id res chain seq x y z
N MET A 1 4.04 -15.26 40.35
CA MET A 1 3.64 -15.33 38.93
C MET A 1 3.91 -13.96 38.34
N PRO A 2 4.76 -13.79 37.32
CA PRO A 2 4.92 -12.50 36.68
C PRO A 2 3.67 -12.22 35.85
N THR A 3 2.91 -11.20 36.22
CA THR A 3 1.85 -10.64 35.38
C THR A 3 2.55 -9.92 34.23
N SER A 4 2.35 -10.44 33.01
CA SER A 4 2.77 -9.78 31.77
C SER A 4 2.34 -8.32 31.79
N ILE A 5 3.30 -7.42 31.58
CA ILE A 5 3.13 -5.97 31.47
C ILE A 5 2.91 -5.57 30.00
N ASP A 6 2.75 -6.52 29.08
CA ASP A 6 2.32 -6.18 27.74
C ASP A 6 0.86 -5.72 27.80
N PRO A 7 0.55 -4.45 27.51
CA PRO A 7 -0.83 -4.05 27.32
C PRO A 7 -1.36 -4.88 26.16
N GLU A 8 -2.35 -5.73 26.42
CA GLU A 8 -3.07 -6.42 25.37
C GLU A 8 -3.49 -5.34 24.35
N PRO A 9 -3.08 -5.44 23.08
CA PRO A 9 -3.50 -4.48 22.09
C PRO A 9 -5.02 -4.46 22.13
N ALA A 10 -5.61 -3.27 22.24
CA ALA A 10 -7.06 -3.14 22.19
C ALA A 10 -7.51 -3.94 20.96
N GLU A 11 -8.38 -4.91 21.18
CA GLU A 11 -8.73 -6.06 20.30
C GLU A 11 -9.23 -5.65 18.91
N ASN A 12 -9.32 -4.35 18.68
CA ASN A 12 -10.06 -3.66 17.65
C ASN A 12 -9.20 -2.68 16.84
N GLU A 13 -7.88 -2.62 17.04
CA GLU A 13 -6.95 -1.82 16.21
C GLU A 13 -6.25 -2.69 15.17
N PHE A 14 -6.38 -2.29 13.90
CA PHE A 14 -5.76 -2.95 12.75
C PHE A 14 -4.81 -1.98 12.04
N GLU A 15 -3.69 -2.53 11.55
CA GLU A 15 -2.74 -1.80 10.71
C GLU A 15 -3.09 -1.96 9.23
N CYS A 16 -3.18 -0.85 8.51
CA CYS A 16 -3.48 -0.88 7.09
C CYS A 16 -2.28 -1.39 6.29
N ALA A 17 -2.38 -2.56 5.66
CA ALA A 17 -1.32 -3.10 4.81
C ALA A 17 -0.89 -2.17 3.64
N ASN A 18 -1.76 -1.23 3.24
CA ASN A 18 -1.47 -0.28 2.16
C ASN A 18 -0.73 0.99 2.62
N CYS A 19 -0.99 1.48 3.83
CA CYS A 19 -0.43 2.77 4.28
C CYS A 19 0.17 2.79 5.69
N GLY A 20 0.12 1.66 6.41
CA GLY A 20 0.65 1.52 7.78
C GLY A 20 -0.13 2.29 8.85
N ALA A 21 -1.29 2.88 8.51
CA ALA A 21 -2.11 3.57 9.49
C ALA A 21 -2.81 2.56 10.42
N TYR A 22 -2.78 2.82 11.72
CA TYR A 22 -3.59 2.11 12.71
C TYR A 22 -4.99 2.71 12.76
N PHE A 23 -6.02 1.88 12.64
CA PHE A 23 -7.43 2.29 12.66
C PHE A 23 -8.31 1.17 13.24
N HIS A 24 -9.56 1.50 13.59
CA HIS A 24 -10.51 0.53 14.14
C HIS A 24 -11.28 -0.23 13.05
N TYR A 25 -11.52 -1.53 13.26
CA TYR A 25 -12.17 -2.43 12.29
C TYR A 25 -13.60 -2.03 11.88
N GLU A 26 -14.26 -1.14 12.63
CA GLU A 26 -15.62 -0.66 12.32
C GLU A 26 -15.70 0.14 11.01
N LEU A 27 -14.55 0.49 10.42
CA LEU A 27 -14.48 1.19 9.15
C LEU A 27 -14.50 0.18 7.99
N THR A 28 -15.29 0.47 6.95
CA THR A 28 -15.22 -0.29 5.68
C THR A 28 -14.02 0.15 4.83
N ARG A 29 -13.46 1.33 5.07
CA ARG A 29 -12.28 1.84 4.35
C ARG A 29 -11.29 2.47 5.31
N CYS A 30 -9.99 2.30 5.01
CA CYS A 30 -8.94 2.98 5.75
C CYS A 30 -9.11 4.51 5.65
N PRO A 31 -9.12 5.25 6.77
CA PRO A 31 -9.31 6.71 6.76
C PRO A 31 -8.11 7.46 6.15
N SER A 32 -6.92 6.85 6.15
CA SER A 32 -5.70 7.48 5.65
C SER A 32 -5.51 7.32 4.14
N CYS A 33 -5.86 6.17 3.56
CA CYS A 33 -5.61 5.89 2.14
C CYS A 33 -6.85 5.44 1.35
N GLY A 34 -7.99 5.20 2.00
CA GLY A 34 -9.24 4.85 1.35
C GLY A 34 -9.36 3.40 0.85
N VAL A 35 -8.39 2.54 1.15
CA VAL A 35 -8.44 1.12 0.77
C VAL A 35 -9.61 0.42 1.47
N ASN A 36 -10.34 -0.45 0.76
CA ASN A 36 -11.41 -1.25 1.33
C ASN A 36 -10.80 -2.34 2.22
N LEU A 37 -11.38 -2.53 3.40
CA LEU A 37 -10.88 -3.44 4.44
C LEU A 37 -11.48 -4.83 4.31
N TYR A 38 -12.67 -4.92 3.74
CA TYR A 38 -13.35 -6.16 3.45
C TYR A 38 -13.26 -6.45 1.96
N GLU A 39 -12.92 -7.69 1.62
CA GLU A 39 -13.12 -8.19 0.26
C GLU A 39 -14.63 -8.17 -0.03
N PRO A 40 -15.06 -7.67 -1.20
CA PRO A 40 -16.47 -7.78 -1.56
C PRO A 40 -16.83 -9.25 -1.54
N GLU A 41 -17.89 -9.58 -0.81
CA GLU A 41 -18.45 -10.92 -0.82
C GLU A 41 -18.93 -11.18 -2.26
N ASP A 42 -18.16 -11.95 -3.02
CA ASP A 42 -18.64 -12.50 -4.27
C ASP A 42 -19.71 -13.53 -3.91
N GLU A 43 -20.94 -13.07 -3.68
CA GLU A 43 -22.10 -13.93 -3.52
C GLU A 43 -22.25 -14.74 -4.82
N THR A 44 -21.59 -15.91 -4.88
CA THR A 44 -21.85 -16.93 -5.88
C THR A 44 -23.19 -17.60 -5.59
N GLU A 45 -24.25 -16.81 -5.44
CA GLU A 45 -25.61 -17.28 -5.54
C GLU A 45 -26.00 -17.19 -7.01
N SER A 46 -25.99 -18.33 -7.69
CA SER A 46 -26.39 -18.44 -9.08
C SER A 46 -27.87 -18.06 -9.25
N PRO A 47 -28.26 -16.94 -9.89
CA PRO A 47 -29.66 -16.67 -10.17
C PRO A 47 -29.99 -17.18 -11.58
N SER A 48 -30.91 -18.14 -11.62
CA SER A 48 -31.68 -18.57 -12.80
C SER A 48 -31.98 -17.41 -13.79
N PRO A 49 -31.75 -17.57 -15.12
CA PRO A 49 -32.07 -16.52 -16.07
C PRO A 49 -33.53 -16.65 -16.52
N ARG A 50 -34.46 -15.98 -15.85
CA ARG A 50 -35.78 -15.67 -16.40
C ARG A 50 -36.25 -14.31 -15.91
N GLY A 51 -36.31 -13.33 -16.81
CA GLY A 51 -36.90 -12.03 -16.55
C GLY A 51 -36.26 -10.92 -17.35
N GLU A 52 -36.88 -10.57 -18.47
CA GLU A 52 -36.58 -9.43 -19.32
C GLU A 52 -36.44 -8.10 -18.56
N GLY A 53 -35.43 -7.35 -18.95
CA GLY A 53 -35.34 -5.91 -18.70
C GLY A 53 -34.20 -5.35 -19.54
N MET A 54 -34.50 -4.42 -20.45
CA MET A 54 -33.55 -3.78 -21.39
C MET A 54 -32.38 -3.04 -20.72
N PHE A 55 -32.21 -3.12 -19.39
CA PHE A 55 -31.20 -2.44 -18.60
C PHE A 55 -30.00 -3.32 -18.20
N SER A 56 -30.05 -4.66 -18.33
CA SER A 56 -28.93 -5.54 -17.93
C SER A 56 -27.75 -5.53 -18.90
N LYS A 57 -28.00 -5.37 -20.21
CA LYS A 57 -26.92 -5.24 -21.21
C LYS A 57 -26.13 -3.93 -21.06
N LEU A 58 -26.76 -2.91 -20.47
CA LEU A 58 -26.09 -1.66 -20.18
C LEU A 58 -25.17 -1.83 -18.96
N LYS A 59 -25.62 -2.48 -17.87
CA LYS A 59 -24.79 -2.74 -16.69
C LYS A 59 -23.53 -3.57 -17.01
N ASP A 60 -23.65 -4.63 -17.81
CA ASP A 60 -22.48 -5.43 -18.23
C ASP A 60 -21.48 -4.65 -19.10
N ALA A 61 -21.99 -3.74 -19.95
CA ALA A 61 -21.13 -2.87 -20.75
C ALA A 61 -20.42 -1.80 -19.89
N PHE A 62 -21.08 -1.25 -18.88
CA PHE A 62 -20.50 -0.28 -17.96
C PHE A 62 -19.47 -0.91 -17.01
N HIS A 63 -19.66 -2.15 -16.54
CA HIS A 63 -18.63 -2.85 -15.76
C HIS A 63 -17.39 -3.21 -16.58
N ARG A 64 -17.52 -3.46 -17.88
CA ARG A 64 -16.37 -3.67 -18.78
C ARG A 64 -15.57 -2.39 -19.08
N ILE A 65 -16.21 -1.23 -18.92
CA ILE A 65 -15.61 0.09 -19.17
C ILE A 65 -15.03 0.71 -17.89
N PHE A 66 -15.61 0.44 -16.71
CA PHE A 66 -15.19 1.06 -15.44
C PHE A 66 -14.54 0.12 -14.41
N ASN A 67 -14.69 -1.20 -14.51
CA ASN A 67 -13.95 -2.15 -13.67
C ASN A 67 -12.87 -2.83 -14.52
N LYS A 68 -11.68 -2.24 -14.57
CA LYS A 68 -10.50 -3.09 -14.68
C LYS A 68 -10.45 -3.89 -13.37
N PRO A 69 -10.53 -5.22 -13.37
CA PRO A 69 -10.12 -5.97 -12.19
C PRO A 69 -8.70 -5.50 -11.88
N TYR A 70 -8.45 -4.99 -10.68
CA TYR A 70 -7.10 -4.62 -10.26
C TYR A 70 -6.22 -5.84 -10.54
N SER A 71 -5.30 -5.71 -11.49
CA SER A 71 -4.40 -6.80 -11.78
C SER A 71 -3.58 -6.99 -10.53
N ALA A 72 -3.41 -8.23 -10.07
CA ALA A 72 -2.52 -8.56 -8.97
C ALA A 72 -1.13 -7.91 -9.16
N ASN A 73 -0.66 -7.78 -10.41
CA ASN A 73 0.58 -7.08 -10.74
C ASN A 73 0.56 -5.58 -10.43
N ASP A 74 -0.58 -4.89 -10.44
CA ASP A 74 -0.65 -3.46 -10.11
C ASP A 74 -0.57 -3.22 -8.59
N ILE A 75 -1.07 -4.16 -7.78
CA ILE A 75 -1.04 -4.07 -6.31
C ILE A 75 0.24 -4.66 -5.74
N PHE A 76 0.58 -5.90 -6.15
CA PHE A 76 1.80 -6.56 -5.69
C PHE A 76 3.04 -5.98 -6.36
N GLY A 77 2.94 -5.45 -7.58
CA GLY A 77 4.08 -4.85 -8.29
C GLY A 77 4.62 -3.63 -7.58
N ASP A 78 3.78 -2.69 -7.13
CA ASP A 78 4.28 -1.46 -6.48
C ASP A 78 4.95 -1.76 -5.11
N ALA A 79 4.44 -2.76 -4.38
CA ALA A 79 5.06 -3.24 -3.14
C ALA A 79 6.37 -4.02 -3.38
N LEU A 80 6.41 -4.89 -4.40
CA LEU A 80 7.61 -5.64 -4.77
C LEU A 80 8.70 -4.69 -5.29
N ASP A 81 8.33 -3.73 -6.13
CA ASP A 81 9.22 -2.70 -6.66
C ASP A 81 9.80 -1.85 -5.53
N ALA A 82 8.99 -1.48 -4.52
CA ALA A 82 9.48 -0.77 -3.34
C ALA A 82 10.49 -1.60 -2.54
N SER A 83 10.30 -2.92 -2.43
CA SER A 83 11.24 -3.81 -1.72
C SER A 83 12.59 -3.94 -2.44
N ILE A 84 12.57 -4.01 -3.77
CA ILE A 84 13.78 -4.07 -4.62
C ILE A 84 14.56 -2.76 -4.49
N LEU A 85 13.89 -1.61 -4.59
CA LEU A 85 14.52 -0.30 -4.42
C LEU A 85 15.07 -0.12 -3.00
N TYR A 86 14.37 -0.60 -1.98
CA TYR A 86 14.87 -0.53 -0.61
C TYR A 86 16.16 -1.33 -0.43
N ASN A 87 16.25 -2.51 -1.06
CA ASN A 87 17.46 -3.32 -1.03
C ASN A 87 18.62 -2.60 -1.74
N ASP A 88 18.38 -1.97 -2.89
CA ASP A 88 19.38 -1.13 -3.56
C ASP A 88 19.85 0.04 -2.69
N LEU A 89 18.93 0.74 -2.04
CA LEU A 89 19.25 1.80 -1.08
C LEU A 89 20.12 1.26 0.07
N LEU A 90 19.78 0.09 0.62
CA LEU A 90 20.57 -0.57 1.66
C LEU A 90 21.98 -0.90 1.19
N LEU A 91 22.15 -1.44 -0.02
CA LEU A 91 23.46 -1.73 -0.59
C LEU A 91 24.30 -0.46 -0.73
N LYS A 92 23.68 0.65 -1.17
CA LYS A 92 24.35 1.95 -1.30
C LYS A 92 24.82 2.50 0.05
N VAL A 93 23.99 2.44 1.08
CA VAL A 93 24.35 2.92 2.43
C VAL A 93 25.20 1.93 3.23
N GLY A 94 25.74 0.88 2.61
CA GLY A 94 26.61 -0.10 3.28
C GLY A 94 25.88 -1.06 4.23
N GLY A 95 24.57 -1.24 4.04
CA GLY A 95 23.72 -2.12 4.84
C GLY A 95 23.15 -1.47 6.10
N ASP A 96 23.41 -0.19 6.34
CA ASP A 96 22.88 0.54 7.49
C ASP A 96 21.39 0.89 7.31
N ARG A 97 20.52 0.06 7.89
CA ARG A 97 19.07 0.26 7.88
C ARG A 97 18.65 1.60 8.51
N ALA A 98 19.32 2.03 9.58
CA ALA A 98 18.95 3.26 10.26
C ALA A 98 19.24 4.50 9.40
N VAL A 99 20.24 4.44 8.51
CA VAL A 99 20.49 5.51 7.53
C VAL A 99 19.46 5.45 6.40
N ALA A 100 19.15 4.27 5.87
CA ALA A 100 18.13 4.10 4.83
C ALA A 100 16.76 4.61 5.28
N ASP A 101 16.33 4.25 6.49
CA ASP A 101 15.03 4.65 7.03
C ASP A 101 14.94 6.17 7.24
N ARG A 102 16.00 6.79 7.77
CA ARG A 102 16.08 8.27 7.91
C ARG A 102 15.97 9.00 6.57
N LEU A 103 16.59 8.47 5.51
CA LEU A 103 16.47 9.05 4.16
C LEU A 103 15.04 8.95 3.63
N ILE A 104 14.36 7.83 3.88
CA ILE A 104 12.97 7.63 3.46
C ILE A 104 12.02 8.53 4.25
N GLU A 105 12.20 8.64 5.56
CA GLU A 105 11.41 9.54 6.44
C GLU A 105 11.56 11.00 6.01
N PHE A 106 12.78 11.41 5.64
CA PHE A 106 13.02 12.75 5.10
C PHE A 106 12.20 13.00 3.83
N GLU A 107 12.22 12.06 2.87
CA GLU A 107 11.43 12.20 1.64
C GLU A 107 9.91 12.10 1.89
N GLN A 108 9.50 11.33 2.90
CA GLN A 108 8.11 11.24 3.34
C GLN A 108 7.61 12.56 3.92
N THR A 109 8.40 13.23 4.76
CA THR A 109 8.04 14.55 5.32
C THR A 109 8.03 15.64 4.24
N ALA A 110 8.92 15.57 3.25
CA ALA A 110 8.96 16.51 2.13
C ALA A 110 7.78 16.32 1.15
N ALA A 111 7.34 15.08 0.92
CA ALA A 111 6.29 14.74 -0.04
C ALA A 111 5.28 13.72 0.53
N PRO A 112 4.43 14.11 1.51
CA PRO A 112 3.57 13.16 2.24
C PRO A 112 2.47 12.52 1.40
N LYS A 113 2.15 13.07 0.23
CA LYS A 113 1.13 12.55 -0.70
C LYS A 113 1.67 11.53 -1.71
N SER A 114 2.97 11.28 -1.70
CA SER A 114 3.64 10.41 -2.67
C SER A 114 3.60 8.94 -2.22
N THR A 115 3.89 8.01 -3.13
CA THR A 115 3.97 6.58 -2.82
C THR A 115 5.31 6.21 -2.20
N ARG A 116 5.35 5.10 -1.45
CA ARG A 116 6.58 4.56 -0.85
C ARG A 116 7.69 4.34 -1.88
N ARG A 117 7.35 3.75 -3.03
CA ARG A 117 8.29 3.55 -4.16
C ARG A 117 8.97 4.86 -4.56
N ARG A 118 8.20 5.94 -4.64
CA ARG A 118 8.70 7.26 -5.04
C ARG A 118 9.57 7.90 -3.95
N TRP A 119 9.28 7.70 -2.66
CA TRP A 119 10.15 8.14 -1.57
C TRP A 119 11.50 7.43 -1.60
N ILE A 120 11.51 6.10 -1.74
CA ILE A 120 12.76 5.33 -1.82
C ILE A 120 13.57 5.74 -3.06
N GLN A 121 12.91 5.95 -4.19
CA GLN A 121 13.58 6.42 -5.40
C GLN A 121 14.20 7.81 -5.23
N SER A 122 13.49 8.76 -4.59
CA SER A 122 14.05 10.07 -4.27
C SER A 122 15.22 9.97 -3.29
N ALA A 123 15.12 9.09 -2.28
CA ALA A 123 16.18 8.84 -1.32
C ALA A 123 17.46 8.32 -1.99
N ILE A 124 17.34 7.38 -2.94
CA ILE A 124 18.47 6.90 -3.75
C ILE A 124 19.08 8.04 -4.56
N GLN A 125 18.26 8.81 -5.28
CA GLN A 125 18.75 9.93 -6.11
C GLN A 125 19.49 10.98 -5.29
N ARG A 126 18.98 11.31 -4.11
CA ARG A 126 19.63 12.23 -3.19
C ARG A 126 20.95 11.67 -2.68
N TRP A 127 20.95 10.42 -2.21
CA TRP A 127 22.17 9.77 -1.75
C TRP A 127 23.23 9.72 -2.86
N GLU A 128 22.83 9.44 -4.10
CA GLU A 128 23.73 9.45 -5.25
C GLU A 128 24.26 10.85 -5.52
N HIS A 129 23.41 11.88 -5.48
CA HIS A 129 23.85 13.26 -5.65
C HIS A 129 24.86 13.68 -4.58
N ASP A 130 24.58 13.36 -3.32
CA ASP A 130 25.40 13.74 -2.17
C ASP A 130 26.74 12.98 -2.14
N ASN A 131 26.76 11.69 -2.53
CA ASN A 131 27.98 10.88 -2.50
C ASN A 131 28.79 10.92 -3.81
N LEU A 132 28.17 11.18 -4.96
CA LEU A 132 28.88 11.42 -6.22
C LEU A 132 29.39 12.86 -6.29
N GLY A 133 28.64 13.83 -5.74
CA GLY A 133 29.08 15.22 -5.64
C GLY A 133 30.29 15.41 -4.72
N ASN A 134 30.50 14.50 -3.77
CA ASN A 134 31.60 14.52 -2.80
C ASN A 134 32.82 13.66 -3.24
N GLN A 135 32.82 13.14 -4.48
CA GLN A 135 33.91 12.32 -5.06
C GLN A 135 34.82 13.10 -6.03
N VAL A 136 34.78 14.43 -6.02
CA VAL A 136 35.66 15.30 -6.83
C VAL A 136 36.56 16.16 -5.95
#